data_AF-A0AA36I0K5-F1
#
_entry.id   AF-A0AA36I0K5-F1
#
_cell.length_a   1.000
_cell.length_b   1.000
_cell.length_c   1.000
_cell.angle_alpha   90.00
_cell.angle_beta   90.00
_cell.angle_gamma   90.00
#
_symmetry.space_group_name_H-M   'P 1'
#
loop_
_entity.id
_entity.type
_entity.pdbx_description
1 polymer ?
#
loop_
_entity_poly.entity_id
_entity_poly.type
_entity_poly.pdbx_seq_one_letter_code
_entity_poly.pdbx_strand_id
1 'polypeptide(L)'
;MATSQEHVELARSIASQGAVLLKNDKVSQDGAPVLPLLRSQKIAIIGEACGVAPDIDHESKTWTDASYFSIGGSSRVLSKDDLTLMDGMSRYGATTQICLEDDFAGVNKALSGADVAIVCAGSTSTESADRTTLRLDQDALVDEVLRQGNEMKVPVVVLLLTAGVVVMPWSQAATGILLMFPSGQATGLAAADLLFGAVHPSGKLPVTIPAKEEDAMRPCIESACPYEEKLFVGWHLYDGRDVAYPFGFGLTYTSFEYLPGEMSDEQESGAKSLHVTVKNVGEQPGREILQLYLRFPTTVPEIQQEPATQLRGFHRTRLLQPGEAEEVVFKVGPGDMMVWEMQEDDWTMVYGRYSVGIGASSRDLRLCGVFFHQLGVTKAQGVPLGPCPQREFLLSADGR
;
A
#
# COMPACT_ATOMS: atom_id res chain seq x y z
N MET A 1 7.29 32.95 -7.29
CA MET A 1 7.40 31.52 -6.93
C MET A 1 6.41 30.76 -7.80
N ALA A 2 6.80 29.59 -8.32
CA ALA A 2 5.90 28.71 -9.09
C ALA A 2 4.96 27.89 -8.18
N THR A 3 5.29 27.77 -6.89
CA THR A 3 4.51 27.06 -5.87
C THR A 3 3.60 28.03 -5.12
N SER A 4 2.29 27.78 -5.09
CA SER A 4 1.33 28.48 -4.25
C SER A 4 0.99 27.66 -3.00
N GLN A 5 0.29 28.27 -2.05
CA GLN A 5 -0.20 27.56 -0.87
C GLN A 5 -1.14 26.40 -1.25
N GLU A 6 -1.99 26.58 -2.27
CA GLU A 6 -2.87 25.51 -2.74
C GLU A 6 -2.08 24.33 -3.34
N HIS A 7 -0.93 24.58 -3.99
CA HIS A 7 -0.06 23.50 -4.47
C HIS A 7 0.54 22.70 -3.31
N VAL A 8 0.98 23.37 -2.24
CA VAL A 8 1.53 22.71 -1.04
C VAL A 8 0.43 21.88 -0.34
N GLU A 9 -0.78 22.42 -0.23
CA GLU A 9 -1.91 21.73 0.37
C GLU A 9 -2.35 20.50 -0.44
N LEU A 10 -2.36 20.61 -1.78
CA LEU A 10 -2.61 19.48 -2.66
C LEU A 10 -1.53 18.40 -2.51
N ALA A 11 -0.25 18.78 -2.51
CA ALA A 11 0.86 17.85 -2.32
C ALA A 11 0.76 17.11 -0.98
N ARG A 12 0.50 17.84 0.11
CA ARG A 12 0.27 17.28 1.45
C ARG A 12 -0.92 16.32 1.48
N SER A 13 -2.01 16.69 0.80
CA SER A 13 -3.20 15.85 0.69
C SER A 13 -2.90 14.56 -0.07
N ILE A 14 -2.18 14.62 -1.19
CA ILE A 14 -1.77 13.43 -1.95
C ILE A 14 -0.84 12.54 -1.11
N ALA A 15 0.18 13.12 -0.50
CA ALA A 15 1.11 12.42 0.39
C ALA A 15 0.37 11.68 1.53
N SER A 16 -0.57 12.37 2.19
CA SER A 16 -1.34 11.78 3.29
C SER A 16 -2.27 10.66 2.82
N GLN A 17 -2.85 10.81 1.63
CA GLN A 17 -3.80 9.85 1.08
C GLN A 17 -3.14 8.64 0.40
N GLY A 18 -1.91 8.80 -0.08
CA GLY A 18 -1.08 7.75 -0.67
C GLY A 18 -0.31 6.93 0.36
N ALA A 19 -0.11 7.46 1.57
CA ALA A 19 0.54 6.73 2.64
C ALA A 19 -0.23 5.47 3.05
N VAL A 20 0.52 4.38 3.30
CA VAL A 20 -0.02 3.06 3.61
C VAL A 20 0.36 2.68 5.03
N LEU A 21 -0.64 2.52 5.89
CA LEU A 21 -0.44 1.93 7.21
C LEU A 21 -0.35 0.41 7.05
N LEU A 22 0.82 -0.15 7.33
CA LEU A 22 1.09 -1.58 7.15
C LEU A 22 0.83 -2.38 8.44
N LYS A 23 1.13 -1.78 9.59
CA LYS A 23 0.96 -2.42 10.90
C LYS A 23 0.55 -1.40 11.96
N ASN A 24 -0.30 -1.80 12.90
CA ASN A 24 -0.76 -0.94 14.00
C ASN A 24 -1.24 -1.78 15.20
N ASP A 25 -0.31 -2.27 16.00
CA ASP A 25 -0.59 -3.15 17.14
C ASP A 25 -1.19 -2.41 18.33
N LYS A 26 -1.95 -3.14 19.16
CA LYS A 26 -2.51 -2.66 20.42
C LYS A 26 -1.44 -2.55 21.50
N VAL A 27 -1.35 -1.41 22.17
CA VAL A 27 -0.30 -1.12 23.18
C VAL A 27 -0.84 -0.80 24.57
N SER A 28 -2.10 -0.38 24.67
CA SER A 28 -2.72 -0.05 25.94
C SER A 28 -3.58 -1.20 26.47
N GLN A 29 -3.84 -1.19 27.78
CA GLN A 29 -4.62 -2.24 28.44
C GLN A 29 -6.08 -2.28 28.01
N ASP A 30 -6.64 -1.15 27.60
CA ASP A 30 -7.98 -1.01 26.99
C ASP A 30 -8.00 -1.39 25.50
N GLY A 31 -6.85 -1.78 24.93
CA GLY A 31 -6.75 -2.33 23.59
C GLY A 31 -6.66 -1.28 22.49
N ALA A 32 -6.27 -0.04 22.81
CA ALA A 32 -6.00 1.00 21.82
C ALA A 32 -4.69 0.71 21.06
N PRO A 33 -4.68 0.94 19.73
CA PRO A 33 -3.50 0.81 18.88
C PRO A 33 -2.43 1.87 19.19
N VAL A 34 -1.20 1.65 18.74
CA VAL A 34 -0.09 2.61 18.90
C VAL A 34 -0.33 3.91 18.12
N LEU A 35 -0.99 3.84 16.96
CA LEU A 35 -1.41 5.00 16.19
C LEU A 35 -2.94 5.13 16.16
N PRO A 36 -3.48 6.37 16.23
CA PRO A 36 -2.76 7.65 16.25
C PRO A 36 -2.12 7.98 17.62
N LEU A 37 -1.05 8.77 17.58
CA LEU A 37 -0.33 9.28 18.74
C LEU A 37 -1.14 10.32 19.51
N LEU A 38 -0.88 10.38 20.82
CA LEU A 38 -1.41 11.41 21.71
C LEU A 38 -0.41 12.56 21.82
N ARG A 39 -0.91 13.80 21.76
CA ARG A 39 -0.07 15.01 21.90
C ARG A 39 0.66 15.11 23.25
N SER A 40 0.16 14.43 24.28
CA SER A 40 0.76 14.37 25.60
C SER A 40 1.93 13.40 25.70
N GLN A 41 2.13 12.52 24.71
CA GLN A 41 3.23 11.57 24.72
C GLN A 41 4.56 12.28 24.52
N LYS A 42 5.58 11.77 25.22
CA LYS A 42 6.98 12.05 24.94
C LYS A 42 7.47 11.09 23.86
N ILE A 43 7.88 11.64 22.73
CA ILE A 43 8.14 10.88 21.50
C ILE A 43 9.65 10.86 21.23
N ALA A 44 10.25 9.68 21.17
CA ALA A 44 11.61 9.52 20.65
C ALA A 44 11.57 9.57 19.11
N ILE A 45 12.41 10.39 18.49
CA ILE A 45 12.58 10.49 17.03
C ILE A 45 14.00 10.03 16.72
N ILE A 46 14.13 8.95 15.94
CA ILE A 46 15.40 8.26 15.71
C ILE A 46 15.65 8.05 14.22
N GLY A 47 16.88 8.29 13.77
CA GLY A 47 17.36 8.03 12.40
C GLY A 47 17.43 9.28 11.52
N GLU A 48 18.45 9.34 10.66
CA GLU A 48 18.74 10.48 9.80
C GLU A 48 17.61 10.75 8.80
N ALA A 49 16.90 9.71 8.39
CA ALA A 49 15.75 9.80 7.50
C ALA A 49 14.60 10.63 8.11
N CYS A 50 14.55 10.83 9.44
CA CYS A 50 13.60 11.74 10.09
C CYS A 50 14.00 13.22 9.92
N GLY A 51 15.29 13.47 9.71
CA GLY A 51 15.91 14.78 9.63
C GLY A 51 16.12 15.31 8.21
N VAL A 52 15.54 14.64 7.21
CA VAL A 52 15.69 15.00 5.80
C VAL A 52 15.29 16.45 5.59
N ALA A 53 16.25 17.23 5.15
CA ALA A 53 16.11 18.63 4.78
C ALA A 53 16.83 18.85 3.44
N PRO A 54 16.32 19.74 2.58
CA PRO A 54 16.85 19.93 1.25
C PRO A 54 18.17 20.71 1.33
N ASP A 55 19.24 20.17 0.76
CA ASP A 55 20.49 20.91 0.54
C ASP A 55 20.56 21.33 -0.93
N ILE A 56 19.87 22.42 -1.26
CA ILE A 56 19.75 22.91 -2.63
C ILE A 56 21.11 23.20 -3.27
N ASP A 57 22.08 23.67 -2.50
CA ASP A 57 23.40 24.02 -3.03
C ASP A 57 24.22 22.78 -3.40
N HIS A 58 24.04 21.68 -2.66
CA HIS A 58 24.59 20.38 -3.01
C HIS A 58 23.78 19.72 -4.13
N GLU A 59 22.48 19.53 -3.91
CA GLU A 59 21.58 18.76 -4.78
C GLU A 59 21.49 19.36 -6.19
N SER A 60 21.55 20.69 -6.36
CA SER A 60 21.54 21.31 -7.69
C SER A 60 22.77 20.98 -8.54
N LYS A 61 23.84 20.46 -7.92
CA LYS A 61 25.08 20.04 -8.59
C LYS A 61 25.16 18.53 -8.79
N THR A 62 24.29 17.76 -8.14
CA THR A 62 24.28 16.30 -8.17
C THR A 62 22.91 15.78 -8.61
N TRP A 63 22.68 15.77 -9.93
CA TRP A 63 21.38 15.43 -10.52
C TRP A 63 20.97 13.97 -10.34
N THR A 64 21.93 13.07 -10.15
CA THR A 64 21.66 11.66 -9.85
C THR A 64 21.30 11.41 -8.39
N ASP A 65 21.68 12.31 -7.47
CA ASP A 65 21.48 12.07 -6.05
C ASP A 65 19.98 12.04 -5.72
N ALA A 66 19.61 11.14 -4.85
CA ALA A 66 18.23 10.97 -4.40
C ALA A 66 18.13 11.36 -2.93
N SER A 67 16.93 11.73 -2.51
CA SER A 67 16.59 11.92 -1.10
C SER A 67 15.53 10.89 -0.69
N TYR A 68 15.21 10.84 0.59
CA TYR A 68 14.08 10.03 1.06
C TYR A 68 12.71 10.63 0.72
N PHE A 69 12.65 11.92 0.35
CA PHE A 69 11.41 12.59 -0.08
C PHE A 69 11.23 12.62 -1.60
N SER A 70 12.31 12.48 -2.36
CA SER A 70 12.34 12.58 -3.82
C SER A 70 13.32 11.59 -4.45
N ILE A 71 12.92 10.98 -5.56
CA ILE A 71 13.79 10.10 -6.36
C ILE A 71 14.80 10.97 -7.14
N GLY A 72 16.01 10.45 -7.35
CA GLY A 72 17.06 11.11 -8.14
C GLY A 72 16.77 11.13 -9.65
N GLY A 73 17.54 11.91 -10.40
CA GLY A 73 17.54 11.90 -11.87
C GLY A 73 16.70 12.97 -12.55
N SER A 74 16.49 12.80 -13.86
CA SER A 74 15.92 13.77 -14.79
C SER A 74 14.49 14.22 -14.49
N SER A 75 13.74 13.44 -13.70
CA SER A 75 12.38 13.77 -13.25
C SER A 75 12.32 14.55 -11.92
N ARG A 76 13.47 14.76 -11.27
CA ARG A 76 13.56 15.38 -9.94
C ARG A 76 13.27 16.88 -10.00
N VAL A 77 12.47 17.35 -9.05
CA VAL A 77 12.23 18.78 -8.82
C VAL A 77 12.72 19.14 -7.42
N LEU A 78 13.60 20.13 -7.34
CA LEU A 78 14.13 20.63 -6.06
C LEU A 78 13.18 21.68 -5.47
N SER A 79 12.72 21.44 -4.24
CA SER A 79 11.90 22.38 -3.48
C SER A 79 12.74 23.04 -2.41
N LYS A 80 12.65 24.37 -2.31
CA LYS A 80 13.38 25.15 -1.29
C LYS A 80 12.77 25.03 0.11
N ASP A 81 11.52 24.58 0.19
CA ASP A 81 10.68 24.61 1.38
C ASP A 81 10.13 23.19 1.65
N ASP A 82 11.02 22.20 1.77
CA ASP A 82 10.60 20.88 2.20
C ASP A 82 10.25 20.92 3.68
N LEU A 83 9.01 20.56 3.96
CA LEU A 83 8.42 20.65 5.28
C LEU A 83 8.71 19.34 6.00
N THR A 84 9.59 19.44 6.99
CA THR A 84 10.20 18.29 7.67
C THR A 84 9.22 17.60 8.62
N LEU A 85 9.58 16.40 9.07
CA LEU A 85 8.82 15.73 10.14
C LEU A 85 8.84 16.58 11.42
N MET A 86 9.94 17.28 11.71
CA MET A 86 10.06 18.12 12.91
C MET A 86 9.15 19.34 12.87
N ASP A 87 8.94 19.94 11.69
CA ASP A 87 7.94 20.98 11.50
C ASP A 87 6.54 20.44 11.80
N GLY A 88 6.24 19.22 11.35
CA GLY A 88 5.02 18.49 11.65
C GLY A 88 4.82 18.25 13.15
N MET A 89 5.83 17.69 13.83
CA MET A 89 5.81 17.43 15.27
C MET A 89 5.57 18.72 16.08
N SER A 90 6.26 19.79 15.70
CA SER A 90 6.14 21.10 16.36
C SER A 90 4.73 21.69 16.22
N ARG A 91 4.08 21.52 15.06
CA ARG A 91 2.69 21.96 14.84
C ARG A 91 1.68 21.29 15.77
N TYR A 92 1.96 20.07 16.21
CA TYR A 92 1.12 19.34 17.15
C TYR A 92 1.51 19.58 18.62
N GLY A 93 2.55 20.38 18.87
CA GLY A 93 3.04 20.65 20.23
C GLY A 93 3.68 19.43 20.90
N ALA A 94 4.21 18.50 20.09
CA ALA A 94 4.78 17.26 20.60
C ALA A 94 6.06 17.51 21.42
N THR A 95 6.24 16.74 22.50
CA THR A 95 7.50 16.73 23.25
C THR A 95 8.40 15.67 22.67
N THR A 96 9.52 16.05 22.05
CA THR A 96 10.41 15.12 21.32
C THR A 96 11.77 14.92 22.00
N GLN A 97 12.30 13.69 21.90
CA GLN A 97 13.71 13.35 22.18
C GLN A 97 14.34 12.91 20.87
N ILE A 98 15.32 13.66 20.37
CA ILE A 98 15.82 13.51 19.00
C ILE A 98 17.20 12.84 18.98
N CYS A 99 17.36 11.86 18.09
CA CYS A 99 18.63 11.20 17.73
C CYS A 99 18.64 10.96 16.20
N LEU A 100 19.09 11.94 15.43
CA LEU A 100 19.09 11.87 13.95
C LEU A 100 20.38 11.26 13.38
N GLU A 101 21.34 10.92 14.21
CA GLU A 101 22.53 10.20 13.74
C GLU A 101 22.17 8.73 13.60
N ASP A 102 22.57 8.10 12.50
CA ASP A 102 22.42 6.67 12.24
C ASP A 102 23.44 5.83 13.04
N ASP A 103 23.67 6.21 14.30
CA ASP A 103 24.53 5.49 15.22
C ASP A 103 23.74 4.91 16.41
N PHE A 104 24.32 3.90 17.04
CA PHE A 104 23.68 3.19 18.16
C PHE A 104 23.86 3.90 19.50
N ALA A 105 24.77 4.88 19.59
CA ALA A 105 25.15 5.51 20.85
C ALA A 105 24.01 6.40 21.39
N GLY A 106 23.27 7.07 20.50
CA GLY A 106 22.17 7.94 20.86
C GLY A 106 20.83 7.22 21.13
N VAL A 107 20.64 5.99 20.60
CA VAL A 107 19.36 5.25 20.65
C VAL A 107 18.85 5.08 22.08
N ASN A 108 19.70 4.59 22.99
CA ASN A 108 19.31 4.34 24.38
C ASN A 108 18.81 5.61 25.08
N LYS A 109 19.52 6.72 24.87
CA LYS A 109 19.18 8.01 25.46
C LYS A 109 17.88 8.58 24.89
N ALA A 110 17.63 8.39 23.59
CA ALA A 110 16.40 8.82 22.95
C ALA A 110 15.19 8.03 23.48
N LEU A 111 15.32 6.71 23.62
CA LEU A 111 14.26 5.83 24.14
C LEU A 111 14.00 6.02 25.64
N SER A 112 15.02 6.44 26.40
CA SER A 112 14.91 6.57 27.85
C SER A 112 13.83 7.59 28.27
N GLY A 113 12.76 7.05 28.87
CA GLY A 113 11.61 7.80 29.35
C GLY A 113 10.67 8.29 28.25
N ALA A 114 10.78 7.78 27.02
CA ALA A 114 9.82 8.01 25.95
C ALA A 114 8.59 7.11 26.13
N ASP A 115 7.41 7.61 25.77
CA ASP A 115 6.16 6.84 25.76
C ASP A 115 6.00 6.03 24.47
N VAL A 116 6.65 6.48 23.39
CA VAL A 116 6.63 5.89 22.06
C VAL A 116 7.86 6.36 21.29
N ALA A 117 8.37 5.53 20.38
CA ALA A 117 9.45 5.87 19.48
C ALA A 117 8.99 5.85 18.03
N ILE A 118 9.52 6.77 17.24
CA ILE A 118 9.45 6.77 15.78
C ILE A 118 10.88 6.60 15.28
N VAL A 119 11.14 5.53 14.54
CA VAL A 119 12.36 5.38 13.76
C VAL A 119 12.04 5.60 12.29
N CYS A 120 12.70 6.55 11.65
CA CYS A 120 12.57 6.75 10.22
C CYS A 120 13.65 5.96 9.50
N ALA A 121 13.27 5.25 8.45
CA ALA A 121 14.19 4.54 7.60
C ALA A 121 13.73 4.63 6.15
N GLY A 122 14.67 4.72 5.23
CA GLY A 122 14.36 4.85 3.82
C GLY A 122 15.19 3.96 2.93
N SER A 123 14.94 4.11 1.64
CA SER A 123 15.81 3.59 0.59
C SER A 123 15.81 4.58 -0.55
N THR A 124 16.98 4.93 -1.05
CA THR A 124 17.13 5.81 -2.20
C THR A 124 17.20 5.04 -3.52
N SER A 125 16.93 5.72 -4.63
CA SER A 125 17.17 5.20 -5.99
C SER A 125 17.48 6.33 -6.95
N THR A 126 18.33 6.07 -7.95
CA THR A 126 18.81 7.10 -8.88
C THR A 126 18.47 6.72 -10.33
N GLU A 127 18.49 7.71 -11.22
CA GLU A 127 18.46 7.42 -12.67
C GLU A 127 19.74 6.69 -13.08
N SER A 128 19.62 5.82 -14.09
CA SER A 128 20.71 5.01 -14.65
C SER A 128 21.31 3.91 -13.75
N ALA A 129 20.73 3.63 -12.58
CA ALA A 129 21.14 2.53 -11.73
C ALA A 129 19.96 1.87 -11.00
N ASP A 130 19.87 0.55 -11.12
CA ASP A 130 18.93 -0.23 -10.32
C ASP A 130 19.46 -0.42 -8.90
N ARG A 131 18.54 -0.52 -7.92
CA ARG A 131 18.93 -0.88 -6.55
C ARG A 131 19.50 -2.29 -6.52
N THR A 132 20.64 -2.46 -5.85
CA THR A 132 21.30 -3.75 -5.67
C THR A 132 20.70 -4.59 -4.54
N THR A 133 19.87 -3.97 -3.70
CA THR A 133 19.16 -4.63 -2.62
C THR A 133 17.77 -4.02 -2.35
N LEU A 134 16.89 -4.80 -1.72
CA LEU A 134 15.61 -4.36 -1.16
C LEU A 134 15.68 -4.03 0.33
N ARG A 135 16.87 -3.97 0.94
CA ARG A 135 17.01 -3.54 2.35
C ARG A 135 16.93 -2.02 2.48
N LEU A 136 16.64 -1.56 3.69
CA LEU A 136 16.69 -0.14 4.04
C LEU A 136 18.13 0.33 4.19
N ASP A 137 18.37 1.62 3.94
CA ASP A 137 19.66 2.26 4.21
C ASP A 137 19.96 2.20 5.73
N GLN A 138 18.91 2.33 6.56
CA GLN A 138 18.94 2.24 8.02
C GLN A 138 18.53 0.87 8.61
N ASP A 139 18.65 -0.23 7.86
CA ASP A 139 18.14 -1.55 8.32
C ASP A 139 18.70 -1.99 9.69
N ALA A 140 20.01 -1.81 9.91
CA ALA A 140 20.65 -2.15 11.18
C ALA A 140 20.23 -1.22 12.34
N LEU A 141 19.94 0.05 12.06
CA LEU A 141 19.42 0.99 13.06
C LEU A 141 18.00 0.61 13.46
N VAL A 142 17.15 0.24 12.50
CA VAL A 142 15.79 -0.23 12.79
C VAL A 142 15.83 -1.45 13.70
N ASP A 143 16.66 -2.46 13.39
CA ASP A 143 16.84 -3.63 14.25
C ASP A 143 17.25 -3.25 15.69
N GLU A 144 18.21 -2.33 15.84
CA GLU A 144 18.69 -1.91 17.16
C GLU A 144 17.66 -1.11 17.95
N VAL A 145 16.93 -0.20 17.30
CA VAL A 145 15.85 0.56 17.94
C VAL A 145 14.72 -0.37 18.37
N LEU A 146 14.35 -1.34 17.53
CA LEU A 146 13.34 -2.34 17.86
C LEU A 146 13.77 -3.22 19.03
N ARG A 147 15.03 -3.66 19.05
CA ARG A 147 15.59 -4.45 20.15
C ARG A 147 15.54 -3.68 21.48
N GLN A 148 16.10 -2.47 21.51
CA GLN A 148 16.12 -1.65 22.73
C GLN A 148 14.72 -1.19 23.14
N GLY A 149 13.86 -0.83 22.19
CA GLY A 149 12.46 -0.45 22.45
C GLY A 149 11.70 -1.58 23.12
N ASN A 150 11.83 -2.81 22.63
CA ASN A 150 11.23 -3.99 23.25
C ASN A 150 11.78 -4.27 24.66
N GLU A 151 13.09 -4.13 24.89
CA GLU A 151 13.70 -4.27 26.22
C GLU A 151 13.19 -3.23 27.22
N MET A 152 13.00 -1.99 26.76
CA MET A 152 12.49 -0.87 27.57
C MET A 152 10.96 -0.80 27.64
N LYS A 153 10.26 -1.65 26.88
CA LYS A 153 8.79 -1.62 26.70
C LYS A 153 8.28 -0.29 26.12
N VAL A 154 9.05 0.31 25.23
CA VAL A 154 8.66 1.48 24.45
C VAL A 154 8.15 0.99 23.09
N PRO A 155 6.85 1.21 22.77
CA PRO A 155 6.31 0.91 21.44
C PRO A 155 7.08 1.64 20.35
N VAL A 156 7.39 0.94 19.25
CA VAL A 156 8.16 1.51 18.15
C VAL A 156 7.32 1.54 16.88
N VAL A 157 7.18 2.73 16.30
CA VAL A 157 6.60 2.98 14.98
C VAL A 157 7.74 3.18 13.99
N VAL A 158 7.75 2.40 12.90
CA VAL A 158 8.70 2.59 11.81
C VAL A 158 8.05 3.44 10.72
N LEU A 159 8.63 4.60 10.42
CA LEU A 159 8.22 5.48 9.33
C LEU A 159 9.10 5.21 8.12
N LEU A 160 8.52 4.61 7.08
CA LEU A 160 9.22 4.19 5.87
C LEU A 160 9.13 5.25 4.77
N LEU A 161 10.31 5.66 4.29
CA LEU A 161 10.49 6.63 3.21
C LEU A 161 11.26 5.97 2.05
N THR A 162 10.59 5.05 1.33
CA THR A 162 11.27 4.13 0.42
C THR A 162 10.90 4.41 -1.03
N ALA A 163 11.90 4.51 -1.92
CA ALA A 163 11.71 4.70 -3.35
C ALA A 163 11.01 3.52 -4.08
N GLY A 164 10.76 2.42 -3.38
CA GLY A 164 10.03 1.27 -3.89
C GLY A 164 9.83 0.22 -2.80
N VAL A 165 9.66 -1.03 -3.24
CA VAL A 165 9.55 -2.19 -2.33
C VAL A 165 10.80 -2.30 -1.47
N VAL A 166 10.62 -2.60 -0.18
CA VAL A 166 11.68 -3.01 0.74
C VAL A 166 11.27 -4.27 1.50
N VAL A 167 12.24 -5.11 1.86
CA VAL A 167 11.99 -6.24 2.77
C VAL A 167 12.02 -5.76 4.22
N MET A 168 11.19 -6.38 5.07
CA MET A 168 11.06 -6.00 6.48
C MET A 168 11.08 -7.23 7.38
N PRO A 169 12.23 -7.94 7.50
CA PRO A 169 12.34 -9.11 8.36
C PRO A 169 12.04 -8.79 9.84
N TRP A 170 12.25 -7.53 10.24
CA TRP A 170 11.99 -6.99 11.56
C TRP A 170 10.52 -6.57 11.81
N SER A 171 9.64 -6.67 10.81
CA SER A 171 8.25 -6.16 10.89
C SER A 171 7.43 -6.70 12.06
N GLN A 172 7.72 -7.92 12.51
CA GLN A 172 7.05 -8.52 13.67
C GLN A 172 7.41 -7.83 14.99
N ALA A 173 8.64 -7.29 15.11
CA ALA A 173 9.11 -6.60 16.31
C ALA A 173 8.63 -5.14 16.39
N ALA A 174 8.26 -4.53 15.25
CA ALA A 174 7.68 -3.19 15.20
C ALA A 174 6.24 -3.18 15.70
N THR A 175 5.84 -2.14 16.43
CA THR A 175 4.46 -1.97 16.88
C THR A 175 3.59 -1.30 15.82
N GLY A 176 4.16 -0.33 15.09
CA GLY A 176 3.49 0.33 13.97
C GLY A 176 4.43 0.43 12.77
N ILE A 177 3.88 0.40 11.56
CA ILE A 177 4.64 0.61 10.32
C ILE A 177 3.81 1.50 9.41
N LEU A 178 4.33 2.68 9.08
CA LEU A 178 3.70 3.63 8.16
C LEU A 178 4.63 3.88 6.97
N LEU A 179 4.15 3.57 5.76
CA LEU A 179 4.89 3.75 4.51
C LEU A 179 4.40 4.99 3.77
N MET A 180 5.32 5.92 3.49
CA MET A 180 5.01 7.19 2.83
C MET A 180 5.34 7.20 1.33
N PHE A 181 6.20 6.28 0.85
CA PHE A 181 6.89 6.40 -0.44
C PHE A 181 7.58 7.80 -0.58
N PRO A 182 8.23 8.13 -1.72
CA PRO A 182 8.69 9.48 -1.95
C PRO A 182 7.49 10.35 -2.34
N SER A 183 7.07 11.21 -1.41
CA SER A 183 5.87 12.04 -1.56
C SER A 183 6.18 13.55 -1.69
N GLY A 184 7.46 13.90 -1.92
CA GLY A 184 7.92 15.25 -2.18
C GLY A 184 7.89 16.18 -0.96
N GLN A 185 7.85 17.49 -1.22
CA GLN A 185 8.11 18.55 -0.24
C GLN A 185 7.19 18.57 1.00
N ALA A 186 6.01 17.93 0.94
CA ALA A 186 5.04 17.94 2.04
C ALA A 186 5.06 16.65 2.87
N THR A 187 6.01 15.75 2.61
CA THR A 187 6.08 14.41 3.21
C THR A 187 6.10 14.47 4.74
N GLY A 188 6.93 15.34 5.33
CA GLY A 188 7.06 15.44 6.79
C GLY A 188 5.78 15.90 7.49
N LEU A 189 5.06 16.87 6.91
CA LEU A 189 3.77 17.30 7.46
C LEU A 189 2.66 16.25 7.28
N ALA A 190 2.62 15.60 6.12
CA ALA A 190 1.67 14.53 5.86
C ALA A 190 1.88 13.35 6.83
N ALA A 191 3.14 12.97 7.07
CA ALA A 191 3.49 11.96 8.06
C ALA A 191 3.00 12.37 9.45
N ALA A 192 3.24 13.61 9.89
CA ALA A 192 2.74 14.09 11.18
C ALA A 192 1.20 14.09 11.27
N ASP A 193 0.48 14.47 10.21
CA ASP A 193 -0.98 14.42 10.20
C ASP A 193 -1.54 13.02 10.39
N LEU A 194 -0.92 12.04 9.75
CA LEU A 194 -1.28 10.63 9.88
C LEU A 194 -0.93 10.12 11.28
N LEU A 195 0.28 10.41 11.76
CA LEU A 195 0.75 9.98 13.08
C LEU A 195 -0.16 10.50 14.19
N PHE A 196 -0.64 11.75 14.12
CA PHE A 196 -1.55 12.32 15.13
C PHE A 196 -3.04 12.18 14.79
N GLY A 197 -3.40 11.44 13.74
CA GLY A 197 -4.80 11.16 13.38
C GLY A 197 -5.61 12.37 12.88
N ALA A 198 -4.95 13.47 12.49
CA ALA A 198 -5.62 14.57 11.81
C ALA A 198 -6.10 14.18 10.41
N VAL A 199 -5.37 13.26 9.77
CA VAL A 199 -5.80 12.55 8.56
C VAL A 199 -5.74 11.05 8.87
N HIS A 200 -6.67 10.30 8.28
CA HIS A 200 -6.76 8.85 8.47
C HIS A 200 -6.07 8.13 7.31
N PRO A 201 -5.17 7.16 7.57
CA PRO A 201 -4.55 6.37 6.52
C PRO A 201 -5.59 5.72 5.63
N SER A 202 -5.40 5.85 4.32
CA SER A 202 -6.32 5.28 3.31
C SER A 202 -5.61 4.79 2.04
N GLY A 203 -4.28 4.89 1.99
CA GLY A 203 -3.50 4.37 0.88
C GLY A 203 -3.52 2.84 0.89
N LYS A 204 -3.39 2.26 -0.30
CA LYS A 204 -3.24 0.82 -0.51
C LYS A 204 -1.98 0.58 -1.33
N LEU A 205 -1.27 -0.51 -1.04
CA LEU A 205 -0.04 -0.85 -1.73
C LEU A 205 -0.28 -1.06 -3.24
N PRO A 206 0.41 -0.32 -4.13
CA PRO A 206 0.37 -0.57 -5.57
C PRO A 206 1.27 -1.73 -6.00
N VAL A 207 2.02 -2.32 -5.06
CA VAL A 207 3.02 -3.36 -5.26
C VAL A 207 2.92 -4.40 -4.15
N THR A 208 3.38 -5.63 -4.40
CA THR A 208 3.49 -6.63 -3.32
C THR A 208 4.82 -6.45 -2.59
N ILE A 209 4.79 -6.51 -1.26
CA ILE A 209 6.00 -6.58 -0.45
C ILE A 209 6.32 -8.05 -0.19
N PRO A 210 7.42 -8.59 -0.73
CA PRO A 210 7.77 -9.98 -0.59
C PRO A 210 8.13 -10.32 0.86
N ALA A 211 8.03 -11.60 1.22
CA ALA A 211 8.50 -12.09 2.51
C ALA A 211 10.03 -11.99 2.61
N LYS A 212 10.73 -12.30 1.50
CA LYS A 212 12.18 -12.22 1.40
C LYS A 212 12.62 -11.60 0.09
N GLU A 213 13.85 -11.11 0.08
CA GLU A 213 14.43 -10.45 -1.10
C GLU A 213 14.63 -11.42 -2.27
N GLU A 214 14.91 -12.69 -1.97
CA GLU A 214 15.04 -13.76 -2.96
C GLU A 214 13.73 -14.10 -3.69
N ASP A 215 12.58 -13.72 -3.13
CA ASP A 215 11.27 -13.95 -3.76
C ASP A 215 10.93 -12.88 -4.82
N ALA A 216 11.67 -11.77 -4.84
CA ALA A 216 11.43 -10.67 -5.77
C ALA A 216 12.08 -10.92 -7.14
N MET A 217 11.45 -10.36 -8.18
CA MET A 217 12.07 -10.27 -9.50
C MET A 217 13.39 -9.50 -9.42
N ARG A 218 14.46 -10.06 -9.96
CA ARG A 218 15.76 -9.39 -9.99
C ARG A 218 15.90 -8.55 -11.27
N PRO A 219 16.51 -7.36 -11.18
CA PRO A 219 16.86 -6.59 -12.35
C PRO A 219 17.74 -7.40 -13.31
N CYS A 220 17.51 -7.20 -14.60
CA CYS A 220 18.30 -7.82 -15.65
C CYS A 220 19.60 -7.06 -15.84
N ILE A 221 20.73 -7.74 -15.71
CA ILE A 221 22.07 -7.11 -15.81
C ILE A 221 22.62 -7.23 -17.25
N GLU A 222 22.00 -8.06 -18.08
CA GLU A 222 22.41 -8.28 -19.48
C GLU A 222 21.75 -7.27 -20.43
N SER A 223 22.38 -7.04 -21.59
CA SER A 223 21.86 -6.13 -22.62
C SER A 223 20.60 -6.63 -23.32
N ALA A 224 20.32 -7.93 -23.24
CA ALA A 224 19.08 -8.54 -23.69
C ALA A 224 18.43 -9.25 -22.50
N CYS A 225 17.20 -8.86 -22.18
CA CYS A 225 16.46 -9.45 -21.08
C CYS A 225 15.26 -10.27 -21.58
N PRO A 226 15.30 -11.61 -21.50
CA PRO A 226 14.13 -12.42 -21.79
C PRO A 226 13.13 -12.33 -20.64
N TYR A 227 11.88 -11.95 -20.95
CA TYR A 227 10.79 -11.85 -19.97
C TYR A 227 10.13 -13.22 -19.82
N GLU A 228 10.84 -14.16 -19.19
CA GLU A 228 10.42 -15.55 -19.03
C GLU A 228 9.19 -15.70 -18.11
N GLU A 229 8.99 -14.74 -17.21
CA GLU A 229 7.82 -14.64 -16.35
C GLU A 229 6.52 -14.35 -17.13
N LYS A 230 6.63 -13.87 -18.37
CA LYS A 230 5.50 -13.51 -19.24
C LYS A 230 4.53 -12.57 -18.52
N LEU A 231 3.30 -13.02 -18.28
CA LEU A 231 2.22 -12.24 -17.67
C LEU A 231 2.24 -12.31 -16.12
N PHE A 232 3.09 -13.16 -15.54
CA PHE A 232 3.18 -13.36 -14.08
C PHE A 232 4.08 -12.32 -13.42
N VAL A 233 3.76 -11.04 -13.65
CA VAL A 233 4.50 -9.87 -13.14
C VAL A 233 3.80 -9.30 -11.91
N GLY A 234 4.57 -8.63 -11.04
CA GLY A 234 4.03 -7.93 -9.88
C GLY A 234 3.47 -8.90 -8.85
N TRP A 235 2.18 -8.77 -8.51
CA TRP A 235 1.57 -9.60 -7.47
C TRP A 235 1.33 -11.05 -7.92
N HIS A 236 1.24 -11.29 -9.23
CA HIS A 236 1.10 -12.63 -9.81
C HIS A 236 2.35 -13.50 -9.66
N LEU A 237 3.52 -12.88 -9.48
CA LEU A 237 4.77 -13.59 -9.15
C LEU A 237 4.63 -14.42 -7.85
N TYR A 238 3.73 -13.98 -6.96
CA TYR A 238 3.53 -14.55 -5.63
C TYR A 238 2.25 -15.38 -5.52
N ASP A 239 1.58 -15.71 -6.63
CA ASP A 239 0.43 -16.61 -6.61
C ASP A 239 0.83 -17.94 -5.94
N GLY A 240 0.04 -18.37 -4.95
CA GLY A 240 0.31 -19.57 -4.14
C GLY A 240 1.45 -19.46 -3.11
N ARG A 241 2.15 -18.31 -3.01
CA ARG A 241 3.27 -18.10 -2.07
C ARG A 241 2.93 -17.11 -0.98
N ASP A 242 3.56 -17.21 0.19
CA ASP A 242 3.41 -16.20 1.25
C ASP A 242 4.15 -14.89 0.91
N VAL A 243 3.62 -13.77 1.38
CA VAL A 243 4.18 -12.42 1.21
C VAL A 243 4.05 -11.65 2.51
N ALA A 244 4.91 -10.65 2.74
CA ALA A 244 4.81 -9.82 3.94
C ALA A 244 3.56 -8.95 3.91
N TYR A 245 3.31 -8.27 2.77
CA TYR A 245 2.11 -7.48 2.55
C TYR A 245 1.65 -7.61 1.09
N PRO A 246 0.40 -8.02 0.83
CA PRO A 246 -0.08 -8.25 -0.53
C PRO A 246 -0.40 -6.96 -1.28
N PHE A 247 -0.47 -7.05 -2.60
CA PHE A 247 -0.99 -5.98 -3.43
C PHE A 247 -2.37 -5.51 -2.96
N GLY A 248 -2.57 -4.19 -2.99
CA GLY A 248 -3.79 -3.55 -2.53
C GLY A 248 -3.97 -3.55 -1.01
N PHE A 249 -3.00 -3.99 -0.21
CA PHE A 249 -3.09 -3.95 1.25
C PHE A 249 -2.89 -2.55 1.82
N GLY A 250 -3.60 -2.23 2.90
CA GLY A 250 -3.41 -1.01 3.67
C GLY A 250 -4.46 -0.90 4.77
N LEU A 251 -4.00 -0.72 6.00
CA LEU A 251 -4.84 -0.52 7.18
C LEU A 251 -5.35 0.92 7.25
N THR A 252 -6.33 1.13 8.10
CA THR A 252 -6.89 2.43 8.47
C THR A 252 -7.16 2.45 9.98
N TYR A 253 -7.53 3.59 10.56
CA TYR A 253 -7.85 3.70 11.98
C TYR A 253 -9.29 3.30 12.33
N THR A 254 -10.08 2.96 11.32
CA THR A 254 -11.44 2.43 11.51
C THR A 254 -11.58 1.04 10.88
N SER A 255 -12.78 0.47 10.88
CA SER A 255 -13.08 -0.82 10.29
C SER A 255 -14.29 -0.72 9.38
N PHE A 256 -14.27 -1.49 8.30
CA PHE A 256 -15.34 -1.50 7.30
C PHE A 256 -15.96 -2.89 7.16
N GLU A 257 -17.29 -2.89 7.06
CA GLU A 257 -18.09 -4.06 6.73
C GLU A 257 -18.53 -3.97 5.25
N TYR A 258 -18.46 -5.11 4.55
CA TYR A 258 -18.87 -5.24 3.15
C TYR A 258 -20.15 -6.05 3.12
N LEU A 259 -21.23 -5.44 2.66
CA LEU A 259 -22.55 -6.06 2.57
C LEU A 259 -22.84 -6.39 1.10
N PRO A 260 -23.15 -7.66 0.77
CA PRO A 260 -23.42 -8.05 -0.60
C PRO A 260 -24.70 -7.39 -1.12
N GLY A 261 -24.62 -6.84 -2.33
CA GLY A 261 -25.77 -6.42 -3.10
C GLY A 261 -26.07 -7.38 -4.25
N GLU A 262 -26.88 -6.92 -5.20
CA GLU A 262 -27.27 -7.69 -6.37
C GLU A 262 -26.18 -7.72 -7.44
N MET A 263 -26.20 -8.78 -8.24
CA MET A 263 -25.43 -8.90 -9.47
C MET A 263 -26.41 -8.97 -10.64
N SER A 264 -26.26 -8.08 -11.62
CA SER A 264 -27.20 -7.96 -12.74
C SER A 264 -26.47 -7.82 -14.08
N ASP A 265 -27.16 -8.14 -15.16
CA ASP A 265 -26.69 -7.85 -16.52
C ASP A 265 -27.21 -6.52 -17.02
N GLU A 266 -26.34 -5.77 -17.69
CA GLU A 266 -26.73 -4.63 -18.51
C GLU A 266 -27.03 -5.13 -19.93
N GLN A 267 -28.32 -5.23 -20.27
CA GLN A 267 -28.77 -5.89 -21.52
C GLN A 267 -28.20 -5.25 -22.80
N GLU A 268 -27.99 -3.93 -22.81
CA GLU A 268 -27.49 -3.21 -23.99
C GLU A 268 -25.98 -3.35 -24.18
N SER A 269 -25.21 -3.39 -23.09
CA SER A 269 -23.74 -3.38 -23.12
C SER A 269 -23.12 -4.76 -22.95
N GLY A 270 -23.87 -5.75 -22.47
CA GLY A 270 -23.36 -7.07 -22.09
C GLY A 270 -22.53 -7.06 -20.80
N ALA A 271 -22.41 -5.91 -20.14
CA ALA A 271 -21.65 -5.75 -18.90
C ALA A 271 -22.37 -6.42 -17.72
N LYS A 272 -21.61 -6.75 -16.68
CA LYS A 272 -22.13 -7.15 -15.36
C LYS A 272 -22.02 -5.98 -14.39
N SER A 273 -23.10 -5.68 -13.67
CA SER A 273 -23.10 -4.72 -12.57
C SER A 273 -23.06 -5.49 -11.26
N LEU A 274 -22.14 -5.11 -10.37
CA LEU A 274 -21.97 -5.72 -9.06
C LEU A 274 -22.17 -4.66 -7.98
N HIS A 275 -23.28 -4.77 -7.25
CA HIS A 275 -23.62 -3.84 -6.18
C HIS A 275 -23.02 -4.33 -4.85
N VAL A 276 -22.38 -3.43 -4.12
CA VAL A 276 -21.84 -3.66 -2.78
C VAL A 276 -22.11 -2.44 -1.94
N THR A 277 -22.57 -2.63 -0.71
CA THR A 277 -22.61 -1.55 0.28
C THR A 277 -21.42 -1.69 1.21
N VAL A 278 -20.65 -0.63 1.38
CA VAL A 278 -19.58 -0.55 2.38
C VAL A 278 -20.03 0.34 3.52
N LYS A 279 -19.84 -0.12 4.75
CA LYS A 279 -20.23 0.61 5.96
C LYS A 279 -19.04 0.78 6.89
N ASN A 280 -18.84 2.01 7.38
CA ASN A 280 -17.91 2.26 8.47
C ASN A 280 -18.53 1.75 9.78
N VAL A 281 -17.95 0.71 10.37
CA VAL A 281 -18.43 0.07 11.61
C VAL A 281 -17.51 0.35 12.80
N GLY A 282 -16.42 1.08 12.61
CA GLY A 282 -15.56 1.52 13.70
C GLY A 282 -15.98 2.88 14.27
N GLU A 283 -15.14 3.40 15.17
CA GLU A 283 -15.41 4.62 15.94
C GLU A 283 -14.77 5.88 15.35
N GLN A 284 -13.93 5.73 14.32
CA GLN A 284 -13.23 6.83 13.66
C GLN A 284 -13.75 7.03 12.23
N PRO A 285 -13.72 8.26 11.69
CA PRO A 285 -14.01 8.47 10.27
C PRO A 285 -12.94 7.78 9.42
N GLY A 286 -13.28 7.42 8.18
CA GLY A 286 -12.31 6.77 7.30
C GLY A 286 -12.75 6.68 5.86
N ARG A 287 -11.81 6.27 5.01
CA ARG A 287 -12.06 5.92 3.61
C ARG A 287 -11.61 4.49 3.37
N GLU A 288 -12.38 3.75 2.59
CA GLU A 288 -12.02 2.42 2.12
C GLU A 288 -11.76 2.45 0.61
N ILE A 289 -10.88 1.56 0.14
CA ILE A 289 -10.69 1.29 -1.29
C ILE A 289 -11.09 -0.16 -1.52
N LEU A 290 -12.31 -0.32 -2.04
CA LEU A 290 -12.84 -1.61 -2.47
C LEU A 290 -12.14 -2.01 -3.75
N GLN A 291 -11.75 -3.27 -3.86
CA GLN A 291 -11.04 -3.80 -5.03
C GLN A 291 -11.82 -4.99 -5.59
N LEU A 292 -12.11 -4.94 -6.89
CA LEU A 292 -12.76 -6.02 -7.64
C LEU A 292 -11.71 -6.81 -8.42
N TYR A 293 -11.67 -8.10 -8.12
CA TYR A 293 -10.82 -9.10 -8.74
C TYR A 293 -11.68 -10.07 -9.54
N LEU A 294 -11.34 -10.25 -10.81
CA LEU A 294 -11.99 -11.19 -11.71
C LEU A 294 -11.08 -12.40 -11.92
N ARG A 295 -11.62 -13.59 -11.65
CA ARG A 295 -10.96 -14.86 -11.96
C ARG A 295 -11.55 -15.46 -13.22
N PHE A 296 -10.69 -15.65 -14.22
CA PHE A 296 -11.08 -16.16 -15.53
C PHE A 296 -11.43 -17.66 -15.52
N PRO A 297 -12.21 -18.14 -16.50
CA PRO A 297 -12.45 -19.57 -16.70
C PRO A 297 -11.13 -20.30 -16.95
N THR A 298 -10.83 -21.39 -16.22
CA THR A 298 -9.54 -22.12 -16.33
C THR A 298 -9.53 -23.23 -17.38
N THR A 299 -10.67 -23.48 -18.04
CA THR A 299 -10.86 -24.63 -18.94
C THR A 299 -10.61 -24.32 -20.43
N VAL A 300 -10.13 -23.12 -20.75
CA VAL A 300 -10.00 -22.62 -22.12
C VAL A 300 -8.51 -22.50 -22.46
N PRO A 301 -7.97 -23.10 -23.53
CA PRO A 301 -6.53 -23.11 -23.83
C PRO A 301 -5.87 -21.72 -23.86
N GLU A 302 -6.59 -20.72 -24.35
CA GLU A 302 -6.18 -19.32 -24.53
C GLU A 302 -5.84 -18.64 -23.20
N ILE A 303 -6.44 -19.08 -22.09
CA ILE A 303 -6.23 -18.51 -20.74
C ILE A 303 -5.12 -19.21 -19.95
N GLN A 304 -4.58 -20.34 -20.43
CA GLN A 304 -3.67 -21.17 -19.62
C GLN A 304 -2.33 -20.47 -19.33
N GLN A 305 -2.04 -19.37 -20.03
CA GLN A 305 -0.85 -18.54 -19.83
C GLN A 305 -1.14 -17.22 -19.09
N GLU A 306 -2.40 -16.97 -18.74
CA GLU A 306 -2.85 -15.77 -18.04
C GLU A 306 -2.85 -16.00 -16.51
N PRO A 307 -2.53 -14.97 -15.70
CA PRO A 307 -2.79 -15.04 -14.28
C PRO A 307 -4.27 -15.27 -14.02
N ALA A 308 -4.57 -16.27 -13.18
CA ALA A 308 -5.94 -16.75 -13.00
C ALA A 308 -6.89 -15.63 -12.53
N THR A 309 -6.39 -14.71 -11.70
CA THR A 309 -7.15 -13.59 -11.13
C THR A 309 -6.54 -12.27 -11.60
N GLN A 310 -7.33 -11.26 -11.90
CA GLN A 310 -6.84 -9.93 -12.30
C GLN A 310 -7.67 -8.83 -11.61
N LEU A 311 -7.04 -7.71 -11.24
CA LEU A 311 -7.78 -6.52 -10.79
C LEU A 311 -8.53 -5.93 -11.98
N ARG A 312 -9.86 -5.74 -11.86
CA ARG A 312 -10.71 -5.14 -12.90
C ARG A 312 -11.44 -3.88 -12.46
N GLY A 313 -11.38 -3.54 -11.18
CA GLY A 313 -11.91 -2.28 -10.70
C GLY A 313 -11.48 -1.96 -9.29
N PHE A 314 -11.46 -0.69 -8.95
CA PHE A 314 -11.37 -0.25 -7.56
C PHE A 314 -12.23 1.00 -7.38
N HIS A 315 -12.77 1.17 -6.18
CA HIS A 315 -13.57 2.32 -5.83
C HIS A 315 -13.13 2.86 -4.48
N ARG A 316 -12.82 4.15 -4.43
CA ARG A 316 -12.49 4.84 -3.20
C ARG A 316 -13.71 5.57 -2.69
N THR A 317 -14.13 5.24 -1.47
CA THR A 317 -15.31 5.86 -0.86
C THR A 317 -15.08 7.35 -0.61
N ARG A 318 -16.19 8.08 -0.43
CA ARG A 318 -16.16 9.35 0.30
C ARG A 318 -15.65 9.11 1.73
N LEU A 319 -15.37 10.19 2.47
CA LEU A 319 -15.09 10.07 3.90
C LEU A 319 -16.37 9.63 4.61
N LEU A 320 -16.36 8.42 5.18
CA LEU A 320 -17.50 7.86 5.91
C LEU A 320 -17.32 8.12 7.40
N GLN A 321 -18.29 8.76 8.03
CA GLN A 321 -18.36 8.86 9.48
C GLN A 321 -18.74 7.50 10.10
N PRO A 322 -18.47 7.26 11.40
CA PRO A 322 -18.95 6.08 12.11
C PRO A 322 -20.44 5.79 11.85
N GLY A 323 -20.75 4.57 11.39
CA GLY A 323 -22.10 4.12 11.07
C GLY A 323 -22.60 4.50 9.67
N GLU A 324 -21.93 5.38 8.94
CA GLU A 324 -22.30 5.73 7.56
C GLU A 324 -21.95 4.62 6.56
N ALA A 325 -22.73 4.57 5.48
CA ALA A 325 -22.52 3.64 4.38
C ALA A 325 -22.48 4.35 3.02
N GLU A 326 -21.91 3.69 2.03
CA GLU A 326 -21.90 4.07 0.62
C GLU A 326 -22.20 2.83 -0.23
N GLU A 327 -23.11 2.98 -1.20
CA GLU A 327 -23.36 1.98 -2.23
C GLU A 327 -22.36 2.17 -3.37
N VAL A 328 -21.72 1.08 -3.78
CA VAL A 328 -20.73 1.02 -4.84
C VAL A 328 -21.21 0.05 -5.91
N VAL A 329 -21.10 0.46 -7.16
CA VAL A 329 -21.42 -0.38 -8.32
C VAL A 329 -20.17 -0.57 -9.15
N PHE A 330 -19.66 -1.80 -9.19
CA PHE A 330 -18.61 -2.15 -10.15
C PHE A 330 -19.23 -2.61 -11.46
N LYS A 331 -18.68 -2.15 -12.57
CA LYS A 331 -19.05 -2.61 -13.91
C LYS A 331 -17.92 -3.47 -14.46
N VAL A 332 -18.24 -4.70 -14.85
CA VAL A 332 -17.35 -5.60 -15.59
C VAL A 332 -17.85 -5.64 -17.02
N GLY A 333 -17.18 -4.90 -17.90
CA GLY A 333 -17.52 -4.79 -19.31
C GLY A 333 -16.88 -5.90 -20.15
N PRO A 334 -17.22 -5.98 -21.45
CA PRO A 334 -16.59 -6.93 -22.37
C PRO A 334 -15.05 -6.88 -22.35
N GLY A 335 -14.45 -5.68 -22.31
CA GLY A 335 -12.98 -5.52 -22.27
C GLY A 335 -12.31 -6.16 -21.06
N ASP A 336 -13.01 -6.25 -19.92
CA ASP A 336 -12.48 -6.89 -18.71
C ASP A 336 -12.42 -8.43 -18.85
N MET A 337 -13.10 -8.98 -19.86
CA MET A 337 -13.25 -10.42 -20.13
C MET A 337 -12.50 -10.86 -21.41
N MET A 338 -11.76 -9.95 -22.05
CA MET A 338 -10.93 -10.29 -23.22
C MET A 338 -9.49 -10.61 -22.83
N VAL A 339 -8.85 -11.42 -23.66
CA VAL A 339 -7.40 -11.72 -23.61
C VAL A 339 -6.79 -11.54 -24.99
N TRP A 340 -5.49 -11.28 -25.05
CA TRP A 340 -4.78 -11.14 -26.33
C TRP A 340 -4.42 -12.52 -26.89
N GLU A 341 -4.96 -12.87 -28.06
CA GLU A 341 -4.63 -14.13 -28.73
C GLU A 341 -3.57 -13.88 -29.81
N MET A 342 -2.39 -14.47 -29.63
CA MET A 342 -1.24 -14.25 -30.51
C MET A 342 -1.47 -14.80 -31.93
N GLN A 343 -2.25 -15.88 -32.10
CA GLN A 343 -2.51 -16.44 -33.43
C GLN A 343 -3.43 -15.55 -34.27
N GLU A 344 -4.37 -14.88 -33.61
CA GLU A 344 -5.36 -14.00 -34.26
C GLU A 344 -4.88 -12.54 -34.35
N ASP A 345 -3.81 -12.18 -33.62
CA ASP A 345 -3.28 -10.81 -33.50
C ASP A 345 -4.36 -9.81 -33.05
N ASP A 346 -5.26 -10.26 -32.16
CA ASP A 346 -6.41 -9.48 -31.69
C ASP A 346 -6.87 -9.91 -30.29
N TRP A 347 -7.68 -9.06 -29.66
CA TRP A 347 -8.36 -9.35 -28.40
C TRP A 347 -9.53 -10.30 -28.63
N THR A 348 -9.52 -11.42 -27.92
CA THR A 348 -10.57 -12.43 -27.98
C THR A 348 -11.36 -12.51 -26.68
N MET A 349 -12.69 -12.58 -26.79
CA MET A 349 -13.59 -12.76 -25.66
C MET A 349 -13.44 -14.16 -25.07
N VAL A 350 -13.25 -14.24 -23.75
CA VAL A 350 -13.26 -15.53 -23.05
C VAL A 350 -14.67 -15.84 -22.54
N TYR A 351 -15.25 -16.93 -23.01
CA TYR A 351 -16.56 -17.40 -22.55
C TYR A 351 -16.39 -18.45 -21.46
N GLY A 352 -17.31 -18.49 -20.50
CA GLY A 352 -17.33 -19.50 -19.46
C GLY A 352 -17.72 -18.98 -18.09
N ARG A 353 -17.28 -19.72 -17.06
CA ARG A 353 -17.56 -19.43 -15.65
C ARG A 353 -16.50 -18.50 -15.06
N TYR A 354 -16.88 -17.27 -14.76
CA TYR A 354 -16.06 -16.31 -14.03
C TYR A 354 -16.35 -16.40 -12.53
N SER A 355 -15.29 -16.27 -11.72
CA SER A 355 -15.46 -16.00 -10.28
C SER A 355 -15.08 -14.55 -10.02
N VAL A 356 -15.84 -13.86 -9.18
CA VAL A 356 -15.56 -12.47 -8.80
C VAL A 356 -15.29 -12.40 -7.31
N GLY A 357 -14.28 -11.63 -6.92
CA GLY A 357 -13.92 -11.37 -5.54
C GLY A 357 -13.86 -9.87 -5.30
N ILE A 358 -14.54 -9.37 -4.27
CA ILE A 358 -14.49 -7.98 -3.83
C ILE A 358 -13.91 -7.94 -2.43
N GLY A 359 -12.86 -7.15 -2.24
CA GLY A 359 -12.06 -7.17 -1.03
C GLY A 359 -11.40 -5.85 -0.69
N ALA A 360 -10.62 -5.90 0.39
CA ALA A 360 -9.78 -4.81 0.88
C ALA A 360 -8.33 -4.91 0.39
N SER A 361 -7.93 -6.06 -0.18
CA SER A 361 -6.65 -6.33 -0.86
C SER A 361 -6.76 -7.57 -1.74
N SER A 362 -5.73 -7.91 -2.51
CA SER A 362 -5.70 -9.13 -3.34
C SER A 362 -5.79 -10.43 -2.53
N ARG A 363 -5.50 -10.38 -1.23
CA ARG A 363 -5.60 -11.53 -0.31
C ARG A 363 -6.60 -11.35 0.82
N ASP A 364 -7.39 -10.27 0.77
CA ASP A 364 -8.45 -10.01 1.74
C ASP A 364 -9.78 -9.79 1.04
N LEU A 365 -10.26 -10.87 0.41
CA LEU A 365 -11.54 -10.92 -0.27
C LEU A 365 -12.66 -11.13 0.74
N ARG A 366 -13.64 -10.23 0.76
CA ARG A 366 -14.74 -10.23 1.72
C ARG A 366 -16.02 -10.81 1.11
N LEU A 367 -16.27 -10.47 -0.16
CA LEU A 367 -17.41 -10.95 -0.92
C LEU A 367 -16.93 -11.71 -2.15
N CYS A 368 -17.53 -12.84 -2.44
CA CYS A 368 -17.28 -13.60 -3.67
C CYS A 368 -18.60 -14.01 -4.34
N GLY A 369 -18.56 -14.16 -5.65
CA GLY A 369 -19.69 -14.56 -6.47
C GLY A 369 -19.23 -15.24 -7.76
N VAL A 370 -20.18 -15.68 -8.56
CA VAL A 370 -19.91 -16.37 -9.83
C VAL A 370 -20.92 -15.91 -10.87
N PHE A 371 -20.46 -15.65 -12.09
CA PHE A 371 -21.34 -15.46 -13.23
C PHE A 371 -20.84 -16.24 -14.44
N PHE A 372 -21.76 -16.56 -15.35
CA PHE A 372 -21.45 -17.17 -16.64
C PHE A 372 -21.54 -16.12 -17.75
N HIS A 373 -20.52 -16.07 -18.60
CA HIS A 373 -20.55 -15.30 -19.84
C HIS A 373 -20.59 -16.26 -21.03
N GLN A 374 -21.61 -16.14 -21.88
CA GLN A 374 -21.84 -17.03 -23.03
C GLN A 374 -22.29 -16.22 -24.25
N LEU A 375 -21.87 -16.67 -25.43
CA LEU A 375 -22.28 -16.07 -26.69
C LEU A 375 -23.81 -16.13 -26.86
N GLY A 376 -24.44 -14.97 -27.09
CA GLY A 376 -25.87 -14.87 -27.33
C GLY A 376 -26.79 -15.04 -26.11
N VAL A 377 -26.23 -15.16 -24.89
CA VAL A 377 -27.02 -15.23 -23.64
C VAL A 377 -26.82 -13.95 -22.83
N THR A 378 -27.89 -13.17 -22.68
CA THR A 378 -27.88 -11.88 -21.97
C THR A 378 -28.32 -11.96 -20.52
N LYS A 379 -28.78 -13.13 -20.05
CA LYS A 379 -29.30 -13.32 -18.68
C LYS A 379 -28.27 -14.02 -17.80
N ALA A 380 -27.98 -13.43 -16.64
CA ALA A 380 -27.06 -13.92 -15.64
C ALA A 380 -27.57 -15.26 -15.13
N GLN A 381 -26.77 -16.27 -15.39
CA GLN A 381 -26.73 -17.46 -14.56
C GLN A 381 -25.53 -17.29 -13.64
N GLY A 382 -25.68 -17.59 -12.35
CA GLY A 382 -24.63 -17.32 -11.38
C GLY A 382 -25.05 -17.48 -9.93
N VAL A 383 -24.05 -17.44 -9.05
CA VAL A 383 -24.24 -17.33 -7.60
C VAL A 383 -24.06 -15.85 -7.24
N PRO A 384 -25.04 -15.20 -6.59
CA PRO A 384 -24.92 -13.81 -6.19
C PRO A 384 -23.74 -13.59 -5.24
N LEU A 385 -23.37 -12.33 -5.04
CA LEU A 385 -22.32 -12.00 -4.07
C LEU A 385 -22.72 -12.48 -2.67
N GLY A 386 -21.78 -13.13 -1.99
CA GLY A 386 -21.92 -13.55 -0.60
C GLY A 386 -20.55 -13.57 0.10
N PRO A 387 -20.49 -13.90 1.40
CA PRO A 387 -19.24 -14.01 2.12
C PRO A 387 -18.23 -14.90 1.40
N CYS A 388 -16.99 -14.42 1.24
CA CYS A 388 -16.01 -15.13 0.42
C CYS A 388 -15.33 -16.30 1.17
N PRO A 389 -15.38 -17.54 0.65
CA PRO A 389 -14.52 -18.61 1.11
C PRO A 389 -13.11 -18.41 0.51
N GLN A 390 -12.28 -17.56 1.14
CA GLN A 390 -11.01 -17.09 0.56
C GLN A 390 -10.11 -18.21 0.01
N ARG A 391 -10.02 -19.35 0.69
CA ARG A 391 -9.22 -20.50 0.22
C ARG A 391 -9.72 -21.04 -1.12
N GLU A 392 -11.02 -21.12 -1.34
CA GLU A 392 -11.59 -21.65 -2.60
C GLU A 392 -11.44 -20.66 -3.75
N PHE A 393 -11.43 -19.36 -3.46
CA PHE A 393 -11.21 -18.33 -4.48
C PHE A 393 -9.73 -18.20 -4.90
N LEU A 394 -8.81 -18.30 -3.93
CA LEU A 394 -7.38 -18.07 -4.16
C LEU A 394 -6.63 -19.33 -4.61
N LEU A 395 -7.12 -20.54 -4.28
CA LEU A 395 -6.50 -21.78 -4.75
C LEU A 395 -6.89 -22.04 -6.21
N SER A 396 -5.90 -22.36 -7.04
CA SER A 396 -6.11 -22.93 -8.38
C SER A 396 -7.04 -24.16 -8.25
N ALA A 397 -7.91 -24.41 -9.24
CA ALA A 397 -8.73 -25.64 -9.25
C ALA A 397 -7.85 -26.91 -9.36
N ASP A 398 -6.56 -26.68 -9.55
CA ASP A 398 -5.44 -27.55 -9.84
C ASP A 398 -4.63 -27.88 -8.57
N GLY A 399 -4.91 -27.25 -7.43
CA GLY A 399 -4.18 -27.47 -6.17
C GLY A 399 -2.69 -27.08 -6.21
N ARG A 400 -2.31 -26.17 -7.11
CA ARG A 400 -1.00 -25.50 -7.14
C ARG A 400 -1.08 -24.10 -6.57
#